data_AF-M0P714-F1
#
_entry.id   AF-M0P714-F1
#
_cell.length_a   1.000
_cell.length_b   1.000
_cell.length_c   1.000
_cell.angle_alpha   90.00
_cell.angle_beta   90.00
_cell.angle_gamma   90.00
#
_symmetry.space_group_name_H-M   'P 1'
#
loop_
_entity.id
_entity.type
_entity.pdbx_description
1 polymer ?
#
loop_
_entity_poly.entity_id
_entity_poly.type
_entity_poly.pdbx_seq_one_letter_code
_entity_poly.pdbx_strand_id
1 'polypeptide(L)' 'MSDESIEAAVKRFLDETESSLDSYDQGYADADATIAVIRTHIDELAAAVDDGEAE' A
#
# COMPACT_ATOMS: atom_id res chain seq x y z
N MET A 1 -7.18 1.84 -19.61
CA MET A 1 -7.32 2.97 -18.65
C MET A 1 -6.25 2.76 -17.60
N SER A 2 -4.99 2.79 -18.06
CA SER A 2 -3.94 1.95 -17.48
C SER A 2 -2.96 2.74 -16.61
N ASP A 3 -2.70 4.01 -16.94
CA ASP A 3 -1.91 4.92 -16.10
C ASP A 3 -2.75 5.52 -14.96
N GLU A 4 -4.03 5.84 -15.22
CA GLU A 4 -4.93 6.42 -14.21
C GLU A 4 -5.29 5.40 -13.11
N SER A 5 -5.31 4.09 -13.43
CA SER A 5 -5.48 3.03 -12.42
C SER A 5 -4.22 2.82 -11.58
N ILE A 6 -3.03 2.85 -12.19
CA ILE A 6 -1.75 2.74 -11.47
C ILE A 6 -1.52 3.96 -10.60
N GLU A 7 -1.77 5.18 -11.09
CA GLU A 7 -1.65 6.41 -10.28
C GLU A 7 -2.58 6.35 -9.06
N ALA A 8 -3.81 5.88 -9.23
CA ALA A 8 -4.74 5.67 -8.13
C ALA A 8 -4.25 4.61 -7.14
N ALA A 9 -3.70 3.49 -7.63
CA ALA A 9 -3.14 2.43 -6.79
C ALA A 9 -1.92 2.90 -5.98
N VAL A 10 -1.01 3.65 -6.62
CA VAL A 10 0.16 4.26 -5.95
C VAL A 10 -0.30 5.24 -4.88
N LYS A 11 -1.26 6.11 -5.19
CA LYS A 11 -1.79 7.06 -4.20
C LYS A 11 -2.38 6.35 -3.00
N ARG A 12 -3.20 5.33 -3.23
CA ARG A 12 -3.78 4.49 -2.17
C ARG A 12 -2.69 3.83 -1.32
N PHE A 13 -1.68 3.25 -1.95
CA PHE A 13 -0.55 2.64 -1.25
C PHE A 13 0.18 3.63 -0.33
N LEU A 14 0.45 4.85 -0.81
CA LEU A 14 1.10 5.89 -0.01
C LEU A 14 0.25 6.31 1.19
N ASP A 15 -1.04 6.59 0.96
CA ASP A 15 -1.97 7.01 2.02
C ASP A 15 -2.13 5.93 3.10
N GLU A 16 -2.27 4.65 2.71
CA GLU A 16 -2.43 3.54 3.65
C GLU A 16 -1.13 3.22 4.41
N THR A 17 0.03 3.35 3.76
CA THR A 17 1.33 3.16 4.40
C THR A 17 1.61 4.25 5.43
N GLU A 18 1.36 5.52 5.08
CA GLU A 18 1.54 6.65 6.01
C GLU A 18 0.62 6.50 7.23
N SER A 19 -0.65 6.13 7.02
CA SER A 19 -1.58 5.87 8.12
C SER A 19 -1.12 4.73 9.05
N SER A 20 -0.51 3.68 8.49
CA SER A 20 0.03 2.55 9.25
C SER A 20 1.26 2.95 10.08
N LEU A 21 2.12 3.80 9.52
CA LEU A 21 3.29 4.34 10.21
C LEU A 21 2.87 5.34 11.31
N ASP A 22 1.90 6.20 11.05
CA ASP A 22 1.32 7.11 12.04
C ASP A 22 0.76 6.35 13.24
N SER A 23 0.11 5.20 12.99
CA SER A 23 -0.42 4.34 14.03
C SER A 23 0.70 3.70 14.87
N TYR A 24 1.81 3.31 14.24
CA TYR A 24 3.00 2.82 14.92
C TYR A 24 3.67 3.92 15.77
N ASP A 25 3.88 5.10 15.20
CA ASP A 25 4.53 6.24 15.85
C ASP A 25 3.73 6.75 17.06
N GLN A 26 2.40 6.64 17.00
CA GLN A 26 1.50 6.94 18.12
C GLN A 26 1.44 5.81 19.16
N GLY A 27 2.10 4.67 18.91
CA GLY A 27 2.11 3.50 19.80
C GLY A 27 0.82 2.68 19.78
N TYR A 28 -0.03 2.87 18.77
CA TYR A 28 -1.27 2.09 18.60
C TYR A 28 -1.04 0.74 17.91
N ALA A 29 0.12 0.53 17.29
CA ALA A 29 0.51 -0.72 16.64
C ALA A 29 1.93 -1.11 17.01
N ASP A 30 2.18 -2.43 17.13
CA ASP A 30 3.52 -2.98 17.29
C ASP A 30 4.24 -3.04 15.94
N ALA A 31 5.58 -2.98 15.97
CA ALA A 31 6.42 -2.97 14.76
C ALA A 31 6.13 -4.16 13.83
N ASP A 32 5.97 -5.37 14.38
CA ASP A 32 5.69 -6.57 13.58
C ASP A 32 4.30 -6.51 12.92
N ALA A 33 3.31 -5.91 13.60
CA ALA A 33 1.98 -5.71 13.05
C ALA A 33 2.02 -4.69 11.90
N THR A 34 2.72 -3.56 12.09
CA THR A 34 2.91 -2.55 11.05
C THR A 34 3.64 -3.11 9.83
N ILE A 35 4.70 -3.91 10.02
CA ILE A 35 5.42 -4.56 8.93
C ILE A 35 4.50 -5.53 8.16
N ALA A 36 3.65 -6.29 8.84
CA ALA A 36 2.71 -7.21 8.19
C ALA A 36 1.69 -6.46 7.32
N VAL A 37 1.18 -5.32 7.80
CA VAL A 37 0.26 -4.46 7.06
C VAL A 37 0.95 -3.84 5.83
N ILE A 38 2.15 -3.26 5.98
CA ILE A 38 2.92 -2.70 4.86
C ILE A 38 3.21 -3.76 3.80
N ARG A 39 3.55 -4.99 4.18
CA ARG A 39 3.74 -6.10 3.23
C ARG A 39 2.48 -6.40 2.43
N THR A 40 1.32 -6.38 3.07
CA THR A 40 0.02 -6.55 2.40
C THR A 40 -0.21 -5.45 1.36
N HIS A 41 0.05 -4.19 1.71
CA HIS A 41 -0.10 -3.07 0.77
C HIS A 41 0.88 -3.17 -0.43
N ILE A 42 2.10 -3.68 -0.20
CA ILE A 42 3.06 -3.95 -1.28
C ILE A 42 2.51 -5.00 -2.24
N ASP A 43 1.96 -6.10 -1.71
CA ASP A 43 1.37 -7.16 -2.54
C ASP A 43 0.16 -6.65 -3.35
N GLU A 44 -0.68 -5.80 -2.74
CA GLU A 44 -1.80 -5.15 -3.43
C GLU A 44 -1.35 -4.22 -4.58
N LEU A 45 -0.31 -3.42 -4.35
CA LEU A 45 0.25 -2.55 -5.39
C LEU A 45 0.90 -3.38 -6.51
N ALA A 46 1.63 -4.44 -6.17
CA ALA A 46 2.24 -5.33 -7.15
C ALA A 46 1.18 -5.99 -8.04
N ALA A 47 0.08 -6.47 -7.46
CA ALA A 47 -1.04 -7.02 -8.22
C ALA A 47 -1.66 -5.98 -9.16
N ALA A 48 -1.84 -4.74 -8.70
CA ALA A 48 -2.38 -3.65 -9.54
C ALA A 48 -1.47 -3.28 -10.72
N VAL A 49 -0.13 -3.39 -10.55
CA VAL A 49 0.83 -3.20 -11.63
C VAL A 49 0.76 -4.35 -12.64
N ASP A 50 0.78 -5.60 -12.17
CA ASP A 50 0.69 -6.80 -13.03
C ASP A 50 -0.62 -6.82 -13.84
N ASP A 51 -1.74 -6.44 -13.23
CA ASP A 51 -3.04 -6.30 -13.91
C ASP A 51 -3.03 -5.16 -14.95
N GLY A 52 -2.23 -4.11 -14.73
CA GLY A 52 -2.05 -2.99 -15.65
C GLY A 52 -1.16 -3.31 -16.86
N GLU A 53 -0.23 -4.26 -16.73
CA GLU A 53 0.62 -4.75 -17.83
C GLU A 53 -0.09 -5.74 -18.77
N ALA A 54 -1.20 -6.34 -18.32
CA ALA A 54 -1.96 -7.35 -19.06
C ALA A 54 -2.99 -6.76 -20.07
N GLU A 55 -3.19 -5.43 -20.09
CA GLU A 55 -4.06 -4.70 -21.05
C GLU A 55 -3.28 -3.98 -22.17
#